data_AF-A0A6I4SU74-F1
#
_entry.id   AF-A0A6I4SU74-F1
#
_cell.length_a   1.000
_cell.length_b   1.000
_cell.length_c   1.000
_cell.angle_alpha   90.00
_cell.angle_beta   90.00
_cell.angle_gamma   90.00
#
_symmetry.space_group_name_H-M   'P 1'
#
loop_
_entity.id
_entity.type
_entity.pdbx_description
1 polymer ?
#
loop_
_entity_poly.entity_id
_entity_poly.type
_entity_poly.pdbx_seq_one_letter_code
_entity_poly.pdbx_strand_id
1 'polypeptide(L)'
;MKLSIAALATVAMLAGVATPAHAEKLYSMWRLSPTTATGERTVAFNDVILEQQLQPLKAVRLSEAAVTQDGKTFAADTPLFRVFQDDGRQAYCTVKDRSPGNVAKSLFIPALDKRPCFVDRDGDRRFDAAFSVFDKYGSALAPSGDLKSAVNLQGGGAYAALDSAAFPSAFRFTFQLNGKREAAKARVDVSFDNGSGKPVLGVARNERTGSTLTVLNARFEFLEVTGEQARIVISPDSQALLMGESGGSFAVVDALPTFLATGEQEEDGTEG
;
A
#
# COMPACT_ATOMS: atom_id res chain seq x y z
N MET A 1 14.28 22.13 -3.26
CA MET A 1 15.15 20.95 -3.03
C MET A 1 14.62 19.84 -3.92
N LYS A 2 15.45 19.26 -4.81
CA LYS A 2 14.99 18.23 -5.76
C LYS A 2 14.64 16.97 -4.96
N LEU A 3 13.46 16.37 -5.21
CA LEU A 3 13.25 14.97 -4.82
C LEU A 3 14.41 14.16 -5.44
N SER A 4 15.31 13.63 -4.62
CA SER A 4 16.13 12.50 -5.04
C SER A 4 15.20 11.30 -5.06
N ILE A 5 14.47 11.14 -6.16
CA ILE A 5 13.72 9.92 -6.44
C ILE A 5 14.77 8.87 -6.73
N ALA A 6 15.22 8.12 -5.72
CA ALA A 6 15.94 6.89 -6.00
C ALA A 6 14.97 6.00 -6.78
N ALA A 7 15.36 5.69 -8.01
CA ALA A 7 14.70 4.75 -8.91
C ALA A 7 13.15 4.74 -8.82
N LEU A 8 12.48 5.49 -9.69
CA LEU A 8 11.06 5.30 -10.00
C LEU A 8 10.85 3.85 -10.51
N ALA A 9 10.66 2.90 -9.60
CA ALA A 9 10.14 1.58 -9.89
C ALA A 9 8.64 1.76 -10.18
N THR A 10 8.34 2.24 -11.38
CA THR A 10 6.95 2.38 -11.83
C THR A 10 6.48 0.98 -12.22
N VAL A 11 5.72 0.33 -11.34
CA VAL A 11 4.93 -0.83 -11.74
C VAL A 11 3.70 -0.27 -12.44
N ALA A 12 3.79 -0.15 -13.76
CA ALA A 12 2.65 0.21 -14.58
C ALA A 12 1.72 -1.01 -14.66
N MET A 13 0.65 -1.03 -13.86
CA MET A 13 -0.49 -1.87 -14.18
C MET A 13 -1.16 -1.24 -15.42
N LEU A 14 -0.90 -1.81 -16.59
CA LEU A 14 -1.44 -1.34 -17.87
C LEU A 14 -2.99 -1.36 -17.84
N ALA A 15 -3.62 -0.19 -17.72
CA ALA A 15 -4.99 0.05 -18.20
C ALA A 15 -5.33 1.55 -18.12
N GLY A 16 -5.29 2.28 -19.24
CA GLY A 16 -5.83 3.65 -19.31
C GLY A 16 -7.36 3.63 -19.28
N VAL A 17 -7.96 4.01 -18.17
CA VAL A 17 -9.39 4.41 -18.12
C VAL A 17 -9.50 5.86 -17.65
N ALA A 18 -10.52 6.58 -18.09
CA ALA A 18 -10.73 7.98 -17.74
C ALA A 18 -10.91 8.13 -16.21
N THR A 19 -10.10 8.99 -15.59
CA THR A 19 -10.42 9.52 -14.26
C THR A 19 -11.68 10.39 -14.39
N PRO A 20 -12.65 10.33 -13.47
CA PRO A 20 -13.72 11.31 -13.45
C PRO A 20 -13.09 12.71 -13.39
N ALA A 21 -13.58 13.64 -14.19
CA ALA A 21 -12.98 14.98 -14.36
C ALA A 21 -12.89 15.81 -13.06
N HIS A 22 -13.53 15.35 -11.97
CA HIS A 22 -13.59 16.00 -10.67
C HIS A 22 -12.92 15.23 -9.53
N ALA A 23 -12.28 14.09 -9.78
CA ALA A 23 -11.57 13.38 -8.72
C ALA A 23 -10.20 14.02 -8.47
N GLU A 24 -9.98 14.55 -7.28
CA GLU A 24 -8.66 15.00 -6.85
C GLU A 24 -7.72 13.81 -6.64
N LYS A 25 -6.41 14.09 -6.73
CA LYS A 25 -5.37 13.10 -6.55
C LYS A 25 -5.23 12.75 -5.07
N LEU A 26 -5.34 11.47 -4.74
CA LEU A 26 -5.08 10.95 -3.41
C LEU A 26 -3.86 10.05 -3.43
N TYR A 27 -3.14 10.09 -2.33
CA TYR A 27 -1.99 9.25 -2.08
C TYR A 27 -2.22 8.40 -0.84
N SER A 28 -1.60 7.24 -0.83
CA SER A 28 -1.51 6.39 0.34
C SER A 28 -0.08 5.91 0.50
N MET A 29 0.37 5.78 1.76
CA MET A 29 1.75 5.41 2.09
C MET A 29 1.76 4.10 2.85
N TRP A 30 2.67 3.22 2.45
CA TRP A 30 2.75 1.87 2.97
C TRP A 30 4.19 1.46 3.23
N ARG A 31 4.42 0.72 4.31
CA ARG A 31 5.66 -0.01 4.58
C ARG A 31 5.56 -1.42 4.02
N LEU A 32 6.69 -1.92 3.54
CA LEU A 32 6.87 -3.32 3.15
C LEU A 32 7.63 -4.05 4.26
N SER A 33 6.91 -4.87 5.02
CA SER A 33 7.45 -5.60 6.16
C SER A 33 7.70 -7.06 5.78
N PRO A 34 8.94 -7.57 5.81
CA PRO A 34 9.24 -8.97 5.50
C PRO A 34 8.48 -9.93 6.42
N THR A 35 7.84 -10.95 5.85
CA THR A 35 7.19 -12.05 6.59
C THR A 35 8.01 -13.34 6.56
N THR A 36 9.01 -13.41 5.67
CA THR A 36 9.98 -14.51 5.57
C THR A 36 11.36 -14.10 6.06
N ALA A 37 12.18 -15.07 6.46
CA ALA A 37 13.56 -14.82 6.89
C ALA A 37 14.41 -14.13 5.80
N THR A 38 15.17 -13.11 6.20
CA THR A 38 16.13 -12.35 5.38
C THR A 38 17.57 -12.78 5.68
N GLY A 39 18.56 -12.26 4.94
CA GLY A 39 19.98 -12.62 5.08
C GLY A 39 20.46 -13.65 4.05
N GLU A 40 21.56 -14.34 4.34
CA GLU A 40 22.13 -15.36 3.44
C GLU A 40 21.30 -16.64 3.45
N ARG A 41 20.91 -17.12 2.27
CA ARG A 41 20.06 -18.30 2.08
C ARG A 41 20.42 -19.04 0.81
N THR A 42 20.30 -20.36 0.84
CA THR A 42 20.21 -21.19 -0.37
C THR A 42 18.75 -21.37 -0.73
N VAL A 43 18.37 -20.98 -1.94
CA VAL A 43 17.00 -21.02 -2.44
C VAL A 43 16.94 -21.74 -3.78
N ALA A 44 15.84 -22.45 -4.06
CA ALA A 44 15.64 -23.03 -5.38
C ALA A 44 15.08 -21.99 -6.36
N PHE A 45 15.37 -22.17 -7.65
CA PHE A 45 14.68 -21.44 -8.70
C PHE A 45 13.20 -21.85 -8.70
N ASN A 46 12.35 -20.88 -9.00
CA ASN A 46 10.89 -20.92 -8.96
C ASN A 46 10.25 -20.96 -7.56
N ASP A 47 11.05 -20.94 -6.48
CA ASP A 47 10.53 -20.80 -5.12
C ASP A 47 10.36 -19.33 -4.74
N VAL A 48 9.44 -19.10 -3.81
CA VAL A 48 9.30 -17.81 -3.12
C VAL A 48 10.51 -17.60 -2.23
N ILE A 49 11.29 -16.56 -2.52
CA ILE A 49 12.53 -16.25 -1.81
C ILE A 49 12.33 -15.17 -0.74
N LEU A 50 11.36 -14.29 -0.95
CA LEU A 50 10.97 -13.24 -0.01
C LEU A 50 9.45 -13.03 -0.13
N GLU A 51 8.79 -12.89 1.01
CA GLU A 51 7.43 -12.36 1.10
C GLU A 51 7.45 -11.10 1.99
N GLN A 52 6.71 -10.09 1.57
CA GLN A 52 6.52 -8.85 2.31
C GLN A 52 5.04 -8.53 2.43
N GLN A 53 4.59 -8.23 3.65
CA GLN A 53 3.27 -7.69 3.91
C GLN A 53 3.28 -6.18 3.72
N LEU A 54 2.22 -5.67 3.13
CA LEU A 54 2.01 -4.24 2.98
C LEU A 54 1.24 -3.71 4.19
N GLN A 55 1.83 -2.76 4.91
CA GLN A 55 1.26 -2.18 6.12
C GLN A 55 1.09 -0.67 5.91
N PRO A 56 -0.06 -0.07 6.23
CA PRO A 56 -0.22 1.36 6.06
C PRO A 56 0.74 2.10 6.98
N LEU A 57 1.30 3.23 6.53
CA LEU A 57 2.21 4.01 7.35
C LEU A 57 1.53 4.52 8.62
N LYS A 58 0.27 4.94 8.51
CA LYS A 58 -0.63 5.22 9.63
C LYS A 58 -1.97 4.50 9.44
N ALA A 59 -2.40 3.85 10.50
CA ALA A 59 -3.72 3.27 10.63
C ALA A 59 -4.43 3.82 11.88
N VAL A 60 -5.75 3.84 11.80
CA VAL A 60 -6.64 4.10 12.93
C VAL A 60 -7.75 3.05 12.92
N ARG A 61 -8.48 2.95 14.03
CA ARG A 61 -9.72 2.19 14.10
C ARG A 61 -10.83 3.08 14.62
N LEU A 62 -12.04 2.87 14.13
CA LEU A 62 -13.22 3.50 14.72
C LEU A 62 -13.36 3.04 16.18
N SER A 63 -13.40 3.96 17.14
CA SER A 63 -13.70 3.64 18.54
C SER A 63 -15.21 3.63 18.81
N GLU A 64 -16.00 4.26 17.95
CA GLU A 64 -17.45 4.21 17.94
C GLU A 64 -17.96 4.04 16.51
N ALA A 65 -19.20 3.57 16.35
CA ALA A 65 -19.79 3.45 15.02
C ALA A 65 -19.91 4.83 14.34
N ALA A 66 -19.70 4.88 13.02
CA ALA A 66 -19.89 6.10 12.22
C ALA A 66 -21.11 5.94 11.30
N VAL A 67 -21.96 6.97 11.23
CA VAL A 67 -23.16 6.96 10.38
C VAL A 67 -23.03 8.03 9.31
N THR A 68 -23.02 7.63 8.04
CA THR A 68 -22.94 8.55 6.90
C THR A 68 -24.30 9.19 6.59
N GLN A 69 -24.30 10.23 5.76
CA GLN A 69 -25.52 11.00 5.44
C GLN A 69 -26.64 10.17 4.79
N ASP A 70 -26.30 9.07 4.12
CA ASP A 70 -27.24 8.10 3.54
C ASP A 70 -27.74 7.05 4.55
N GLY A 71 -27.38 7.19 5.83
CA GLY A 71 -27.77 6.28 6.91
C GLY A 71 -26.95 4.98 6.97
N LYS A 72 -25.86 4.85 6.19
CA LYS A 72 -24.99 3.69 6.27
C LYS A 72 -24.13 3.75 7.54
N THR A 73 -24.19 2.68 8.33
CA THR A 73 -23.42 2.54 9.57
C THR A 73 -22.16 1.71 9.35
N PHE A 74 -21.04 2.24 9.84
CA PHE A 74 -19.77 1.53 9.96
C PHE A 74 -19.54 1.18 11.41
N ALA A 75 -19.26 -0.08 11.69
CA ALA A 75 -19.12 -0.57 13.06
C ALA A 75 -17.90 0.05 13.75
N ALA A 76 -17.94 0.09 15.09
CA ALA A 76 -16.72 0.25 15.87
C ALA A 76 -15.69 -0.85 15.51
N ASP A 77 -14.43 -0.61 15.84
CA ASP A 77 -13.26 -1.41 15.47
C ASP A 77 -12.98 -1.52 13.96
N THR A 78 -13.74 -0.83 13.11
CA THR A 78 -13.43 -0.80 11.67
C THR A 78 -12.05 -0.16 11.45
N PRO A 79 -11.08 -0.87 10.84
CA PRO A 79 -9.76 -0.36 10.57
C PRO A 79 -9.77 0.56 9.35
N LEU A 80 -9.07 1.69 9.47
CA LEU A 80 -8.93 2.70 8.44
C LEU A 80 -7.44 3.01 8.24
N PHE A 81 -7.04 3.27 7.00
CA PHE A 81 -5.67 3.72 6.69
C PHE A 81 -5.70 5.15 6.19
N ARG A 82 -4.62 5.89 6.48
CA ARG A 82 -4.52 7.30 6.10
C ARG A 82 -4.29 7.46 4.60
N VAL A 83 -4.99 8.42 4.02
CA VAL A 83 -4.75 8.97 2.68
C VAL A 83 -4.60 10.48 2.78
N PHE A 84 -3.98 11.09 1.78
CA PHE A 84 -3.77 12.53 1.75
C PHE A 84 -3.74 13.10 0.34
N GLN A 85 -3.88 14.41 0.25
CA GLN A 85 -3.78 15.22 -0.96
C GLN A 85 -2.43 15.94 -1.03
N ASP A 86 -2.11 16.50 -2.21
CA ASP A 86 -0.88 17.29 -2.42
C ASP A 86 -0.81 18.54 -1.52
N ASP A 87 -1.95 19.04 -1.05
CA ASP A 87 -2.05 20.21 -0.16
C ASP A 87 -1.95 19.86 1.33
N GLY A 88 -1.69 18.59 1.66
CA GLY A 88 -1.53 18.11 3.04
C GLY A 88 -2.84 17.75 3.75
N ARG A 89 -4.01 18.00 3.14
CA ARG A 89 -5.28 17.51 3.71
C ARG A 89 -5.29 15.99 3.76
N GLN A 90 -5.80 15.44 4.84
CA GLN A 90 -5.82 14.00 5.09
C GLN A 90 -7.23 13.46 5.27
N ALA A 91 -7.39 12.17 5.02
CA ALA A 91 -8.59 11.40 5.30
C ALA A 91 -8.20 9.97 5.69
N TYR A 92 -9.16 9.19 6.16
CA TYR A 92 -8.97 7.82 6.60
C TYR A 92 -9.96 6.90 5.90
N CYS A 93 -9.45 5.98 5.10
CA CYS A 93 -10.27 5.14 4.23
C CYS A 93 -10.37 3.72 4.77
N THR A 94 -11.52 3.07 4.61
CA THR A 94 -11.66 1.64 4.89
C THR A 94 -10.88 0.82 3.86
N VAL A 95 -10.44 -0.39 4.24
CA VAL A 95 -10.04 -1.39 3.24
C VAL A 95 -11.30 -2.04 2.69
N LYS A 96 -11.28 -2.31 1.38
CA LYS A 96 -12.33 -3.09 0.78
C LYS A 96 -12.22 -4.56 1.19
N ASP A 97 -13.32 -5.13 1.67
CA ASP A 97 -13.41 -6.57 1.88
C ASP A 97 -13.37 -7.31 0.53
N ARG A 98 -12.28 -8.05 0.33
CA ARG A 98 -12.01 -8.90 -0.85
C ARG A 98 -12.00 -10.38 -0.47
N SER A 99 -12.60 -10.76 0.65
CA SER A 99 -12.78 -12.17 1.00
C SER A 99 -13.50 -12.94 -0.13
N PRO A 100 -13.27 -14.26 -0.28
CA PRO A 100 -13.82 -15.05 -1.38
C PRO A 100 -15.35 -14.92 -1.60
N GLY A 101 -16.12 -14.57 -0.57
CA GLY A 101 -17.56 -14.29 -0.66
C GLY A 101 -17.93 -12.90 -1.22
N ASN A 102 -17.02 -11.93 -1.16
CA ASN A 102 -17.24 -10.53 -1.55
C ASN A 102 -16.51 -10.11 -2.84
N VAL A 103 -15.58 -10.92 -3.36
CA VAL A 103 -14.90 -10.68 -4.66
C VAL A 103 -15.89 -10.61 -5.82
N ALA A 104 -16.89 -11.51 -5.87
CA ALA A 104 -17.83 -11.57 -6.99
C ALA A 104 -18.65 -10.28 -7.14
N LYS A 105 -19.11 -9.68 -6.03
CA LYS A 105 -19.86 -8.41 -6.03
C LYS A 105 -19.05 -7.24 -6.60
N SER A 106 -17.73 -7.37 -6.58
CA SER A 106 -16.79 -6.33 -6.95
C SER A 106 -16.42 -6.32 -8.43
N LEU A 107 -16.60 -7.45 -9.13
CA LEU A 107 -16.12 -7.64 -10.49
C LEU A 107 -17.08 -7.10 -11.56
N PHE A 108 -18.38 -6.98 -11.25
CA PHE A 108 -19.39 -6.73 -12.27
C PHE A 108 -19.79 -5.25 -12.43
N ILE A 109 -19.53 -4.36 -11.46
CA ILE A 109 -19.88 -2.93 -11.57
C ILE A 109 -18.82 -2.04 -10.89
N PRO A 110 -17.69 -1.74 -11.57
CA PRO A 110 -16.60 -0.93 -11.01
C PRO A 110 -17.03 0.47 -10.53
N ALA A 111 -18.06 1.07 -11.16
CA ALA A 111 -18.58 2.38 -10.76
C ALA A 111 -19.34 2.38 -9.41
N LEU A 112 -19.79 1.21 -8.95
CA LEU A 112 -20.40 1.03 -7.63
C LEU A 112 -19.37 0.64 -6.56
N ASP A 113 -18.10 0.50 -6.94
CA ASP A 113 -17.01 0.11 -6.05
C ASP A 113 -16.49 1.32 -5.25
N LYS A 114 -17.40 1.92 -4.48
CA LYS A 114 -17.14 3.05 -3.60
C LYS A 114 -16.83 2.54 -2.19
N ARG A 115 -15.70 2.97 -1.64
CA ARG A 115 -15.39 2.78 -0.22
C ARG A 115 -15.42 4.13 0.50
N PRO A 116 -15.93 4.16 1.74
CA PRO A 116 -15.94 5.39 2.52
C PRO A 116 -14.52 5.80 2.89
N CYS A 117 -14.34 7.10 2.96
CA CYS A 117 -13.23 7.74 3.65
C CYS A 117 -13.79 8.81 4.56
N PHE A 118 -13.19 8.95 5.73
CA PHE A 118 -13.62 9.85 6.78
C PHE A 118 -12.61 10.98 6.94
N VAL A 119 -13.10 12.17 7.26
CA VAL A 119 -12.29 13.39 7.41
C VAL A 119 -12.49 13.90 8.82
N ASP A 120 -11.38 14.10 9.51
CA ASP A 120 -11.26 14.83 10.76
C ASP A 120 -10.72 16.22 10.38
N ARG A 121 -11.55 17.26 10.49
CA ARG A 121 -11.23 18.60 9.99
C ARG A 121 -10.49 19.44 11.01
N ASP A 122 -10.65 19.17 12.30
CA ASP A 122 -10.12 19.98 13.40
C ASP A 122 -9.05 19.26 14.24
N GLY A 123 -8.83 17.97 14.01
CA GLY A 123 -7.80 17.17 14.66
C GLY A 123 -8.20 16.63 16.03
N ASP A 124 -9.50 16.64 16.37
CA ASP A 124 -10.00 16.24 17.70
C ASP A 124 -10.14 14.72 17.89
N ARG A 125 -9.69 13.93 16.89
CA ARG A 125 -9.83 12.48 16.79
C ARG A 125 -11.26 12.00 16.59
N ARG A 126 -12.11 12.85 16.02
CA ARG A 126 -13.46 12.50 15.57
C ARG A 126 -13.60 12.86 14.11
N PHE A 127 -14.34 12.04 13.38
CA PHE A 127 -14.65 12.33 11.99
C PHE A 127 -15.87 13.25 11.90
N ASP A 128 -15.71 14.37 11.19
CA ASP A 128 -16.80 15.32 10.92
C ASP A 128 -17.59 14.94 9.67
N ALA A 129 -16.89 14.35 8.69
CA ALA A 129 -17.40 14.17 7.36
C ALA A 129 -16.92 12.86 6.73
N ALA A 130 -17.65 12.41 5.70
CA ALA A 130 -17.25 11.30 4.87
C ALA A 130 -17.45 11.61 3.39
N PHE A 131 -16.63 10.98 2.57
CA PHE A 131 -16.78 10.92 1.12
C PHE A 131 -16.54 9.49 0.65
N SER A 132 -16.81 9.23 -0.62
CA SER A 132 -16.50 7.94 -1.23
C SER A 132 -15.29 8.09 -2.15
N VAL A 133 -14.33 7.18 -2.03
CA VAL A 133 -13.29 7.01 -3.04
C VAL A 133 -13.64 5.86 -3.98
N PHE A 134 -13.21 6.00 -5.22
CA PHE A 134 -13.28 4.97 -6.24
C PHE A 134 -11.98 4.19 -6.26
N ASP A 135 -12.10 2.87 -6.18
CA ASP A 135 -10.99 1.95 -6.41
C ASP A 135 -10.97 1.53 -7.87
N LYS A 136 -10.33 2.36 -8.70
CA LYS A 136 -10.27 2.16 -10.15
C LYS A 136 -9.69 0.79 -10.56
N TYR A 137 -8.90 0.16 -9.69
CA TYR A 137 -8.30 -1.17 -9.91
C TYR A 137 -8.29 -2.07 -8.67
N GLY A 138 -9.14 -1.78 -7.68
CA GLY A 138 -9.28 -2.62 -6.50
C GLY A 138 -8.04 -2.74 -5.61
N SER A 139 -7.14 -1.76 -5.64
CA SER A 139 -5.98 -1.70 -4.76
C SER A 139 -6.11 -0.56 -3.76
N ALA A 140 -5.89 -0.84 -2.47
CA ALA A 140 -5.86 0.19 -1.44
C ALA A 140 -4.75 1.23 -1.67
N LEU A 141 -3.75 0.89 -2.49
CA LEU A 141 -2.64 1.75 -2.89
C LEU A 141 -3.08 3.00 -3.66
N ALA A 142 -4.13 2.89 -4.48
CA ALA A 142 -4.47 3.93 -5.45
C ALA A 142 -5.90 4.48 -5.24
N PRO A 143 -6.23 5.04 -4.06
CA PRO A 143 -7.53 5.68 -3.86
C PRO A 143 -7.68 6.88 -4.80
N SER A 144 -8.91 7.14 -5.26
CA SER A 144 -9.22 8.35 -6.04
C SER A 144 -10.53 8.95 -5.55
N GLY A 145 -10.56 10.25 -5.29
CA GLY A 145 -11.75 10.92 -4.74
C GLY A 145 -11.48 12.38 -4.41
N ASP A 146 -12.50 13.06 -3.90
CA ASP A 146 -12.43 14.49 -3.61
C ASP A 146 -12.79 14.77 -2.15
N LEU A 147 -11.81 15.19 -1.35
CA LEU A 147 -12.05 15.57 0.05
C LEU A 147 -12.99 16.78 0.18
N LYS A 148 -13.05 17.66 -0.83
CA LYS A 148 -13.98 18.81 -0.83
C LYS A 148 -15.44 18.36 -0.95
N SER A 149 -15.67 17.18 -1.53
CA SER A 149 -16.99 16.55 -1.62
C SER A 149 -17.43 15.85 -0.32
N ALA A 150 -16.62 15.88 0.74
CA ALA A 150 -16.95 15.26 2.00
C ALA A 150 -18.17 15.91 2.65
N VAL A 151 -19.16 15.08 2.95
CA VAL A 151 -20.42 15.49 3.55
C VAL A 151 -20.45 15.10 5.02
N ASN A 152 -21.08 15.92 5.86
CA ASN A 152 -21.09 15.70 7.29
C ASN A 152 -21.68 14.32 7.65
N LEU A 153 -21.08 13.68 8.66
CA LEU A 153 -21.64 12.48 9.27
C LEU A 153 -22.95 12.82 9.99
N GLN A 154 -23.87 11.86 10.07
CA GLN A 154 -25.07 11.98 10.89
C GLN A 154 -24.76 11.77 12.37
N GLY A 155 -23.71 11.01 12.70
CA GLY A 155 -23.28 10.79 14.06
C GLY A 155 -22.12 9.81 14.20
N GLY A 156 -21.53 9.84 15.39
CA GLY A 156 -20.37 9.02 15.77
C GLY A 156 -19.08 9.43 15.05
N GLY A 157 -18.13 8.49 14.93
CA GLY A 157 -16.88 8.69 14.18
C GLY A 157 -15.62 9.00 14.98
N ALA A 158 -15.62 8.89 16.32
CA ALA A 158 -14.37 8.89 17.08
C ALA A 158 -13.44 7.73 16.64
N TYR A 159 -12.13 7.97 16.69
CA TYR A 159 -11.13 6.97 16.33
C TYR A 159 -9.93 6.94 17.30
N ALA A 160 -9.26 5.80 17.30
CA ALA A 160 -8.01 5.59 18.02
C ALA A 160 -6.90 5.16 17.06
N ALA A 161 -5.65 5.47 17.39
CA ALA A 161 -4.50 4.94 16.68
C ALA A 161 -4.56 3.40 16.66
N LEU A 162 -4.18 2.83 15.53
CA LEU A 162 -4.05 1.39 15.34
C LEU A 162 -2.61 1.12 14.92
N ASP A 163 -1.94 0.18 15.59
CA ASP A 163 -0.65 -0.30 15.15
C ASP A 163 -0.75 -0.80 13.71
N SER A 164 0.09 -0.27 12.83
CA SER A 164 0.17 -0.65 11.43
C SER A 164 0.38 -2.14 11.22
N ALA A 165 1.08 -2.83 12.14
CA ALA A 165 1.26 -4.28 12.10
C ALA A 165 -0.03 -5.05 12.45
N ALA A 166 -0.94 -4.44 13.22
CA ALA A 166 -2.25 -5.01 13.56
C ALA A 166 -3.32 -4.71 12.49
N PHE A 167 -2.99 -3.93 11.46
CA PHE A 167 -3.93 -3.61 10.40
C PHE A 167 -4.25 -4.86 9.55
N PRO A 168 -5.52 -5.27 9.41
CA PRO A 168 -5.89 -6.55 8.82
C PRO A 168 -5.90 -6.48 7.29
N SER A 169 -4.76 -6.14 6.68
CA SER A 169 -4.60 -6.23 5.23
C SER A 169 -3.93 -7.55 4.84
N ALA A 170 -4.56 -8.23 3.87
CA ALA A 170 -3.99 -9.40 3.20
C ALA A 170 -3.14 -8.99 1.98
N PHE A 171 -2.72 -7.71 1.91
CA PHE A 171 -1.90 -7.21 0.83
C PHE A 171 -0.47 -7.71 1.00
N ARG A 172 0.03 -8.44 0.00
CA ARG A 172 1.38 -9.02 0.04
C ARG A 172 2.07 -8.94 -1.29
N PHE A 173 3.38 -8.75 -1.22
CA PHE A 173 4.29 -8.93 -2.34
C PHE A 173 5.08 -10.21 -2.16
N THR A 174 5.16 -10.98 -3.23
CA THR A 174 5.90 -12.23 -3.27
C THR A 174 6.99 -12.12 -4.31
N PHE A 175 8.21 -12.44 -3.93
CA PHE A 175 9.40 -12.39 -4.78
C PHE A 175 9.82 -13.81 -5.08
N GLN A 176 9.94 -14.13 -6.37
CA GLN A 176 10.28 -15.46 -6.84
C GLN A 176 11.55 -15.39 -7.68
N LEU A 177 12.51 -16.26 -7.39
CA LEU A 177 13.72 -16.37 -8.20
C LEU A 177 13.40 -17.10 -9.50
N ASN A 178 13.59 -16.45 -10.64
CA ASN A 178 13.31 -17.01 -11.97
C ASN A 178 14.47 -16.72 -12.95
N GLY A 179 14.31 -17.11 -14.22
CA GLY A 179 15.27 -16.83 -15.29
C GLY A 179 16.25 -17.97 -15.54
N LYS A 180 17.42 -17.65 -16.13
CA LYS A 180 18.44 -18.67 -16.41
C LYS A 180 19.27 -18.93 -15.15
N ARG A 181 19.76 -20.17 -15.01
CA ARG A 181 20.56 -20.67 -13.88
C ARG A 181 22.02 -20.22 -13.96
N GLU A 182 22.19 -18.92 -14.16
CA GLU A 182 23.47 -18.25 -14.23
C GLU A 182 23.30 -16.93 -13.45
N ALA A 183 24.22 -16.58 -12.54
CA ALA A 183 24.06 -15.42 -11.65
C ALA A 183 23.76 -14.10 -12.39
N ALA A 184 24.38 -13.90 -13.57
CA ALA A 184 24.19 -12.73 -14.40
C ALA A 184 22.83 -12.67 -15.12
N LYS A 185 22.13 -13.81 -15.25
CA LYS A 185 20.88 -13.96 -16.01
C LYS A 185 19.69 -14.39 -15.14
N ALA A 186 19.91 -14.60 -13.84
CA ALA A 186 18.87 -14.74 -12.85
C ALA A 186 18.04 -13.44 -12.77
N ARG A 187 16.75 -13.57 -12.50
CA ARG A 187 15.83 -12.45 -12.29
C ARG A 187 14.98 -12.73 -11.06
N VAL A 188 14.45 -11.69 -10.46
CA VAL A 188 13.44 -11.82 -9.41
C VAL A 188 12.14 -11.27 -9.98
N ASP A 189 11.15 -12.14 -10.07
CA ASP A 189 9.80 -11.77 -10.48
C ASP A 189 9.01 -11.40 -9.23
N VAL A 190 8.12 -10.41 -9.34
CA VAL A 190 7.33 -9.90 -8.23
C VAL A 190 5.86 -10.13 -8.53
N SER A 191 5.13 -10.69 -7.57
CA SER A 191 3.68 -10.79 -7.64
C SER A 191 3.04 -10.00 -6.51
N PHE A 192 1.90 -9.38 -6.78
CA PHE A 192 1.10 -8.66 -5.80
C PHE A 192 -0.24 -9.38 -5.58
N ASP A 193 -0.53 -9.75 -4.35
CA ASP A 193 -1.86 -10.20 -3.95
C ASP A 193 -2.56 -9.04 -3.24
N ASN A 194 -3.69 -8.59 -3.82
CA ASN A 194 -4.53 -7.54 -3.27
C ASN A 194 -5.53 -8.05 -2.21
N GLY A 195 -5.16 -9.11 -1.49
CA GLY A 195 -6.03 -9.78 -0.51
C GLY A 195 -7.11 -10.68 -1.12
N SER A 196 -7.01 -11.01 -2.40
CA SER A 196 -7.92 -11.95 -3.07
C SER A 196 -7.46 -13.41 -2.93
N GLY A 197 -6.23 -13.63 -2.45
CA GLY A 197 -5.60 -14.96 -2.42
C GLY A 197 -5.04 -15.39 -3.77
N LYS A 198 -5.11 -14.52 -4.80
CA LYS A 198 -4.63 -14.78 -6.16
C LYS A 198 -3.57 -13.73 -6.51
N PRO A 199 -2.28 -14.03 -6.31
CA PRO A 199 -1.23 -13.08 -6.66
C PRO A 199 -1.23 -12.83 -8.16
N VAL A 200 -1.16 -11.56 -8.55
CA VAL A 200 -1.01 -11.12 -9.93
C VAL A 200 0.46 -10.83 -10.17
N LEU A 201 1.05 -11.50 -11.16
CA LEU A 201 2.43 -11.25 -11.55
C LEU A 201 2.56 -9.82 -12.08
N GLY A 202 3.35 -9.01 -11.40
CA GLY A 202 3.67 -7.64 -11.79
C GLY A 202 5.04 -7.59 -12.44
N VAL A 203 5.22 -6.66 -13.38
CA VAL A 203 6.56 -6.30 -13.86
C VAL A 203 7.11 -5.24 -12.92
N ALA A 204 7.81 -5.66 -11.87
CA ALA A 204 8.68 -4.75 -11.13
C ALA A 204 9.96 -4.49 -11.93
N ARG A 205 10.41 -3.24 -11.96
CA ARG A 205 11.67 -2.91 -12.58
C ARG A 205 12.79 -3.58 -11.79
N ASN A 206 13.57 -4.38 -12.50
CA ASN A 206 14.76 -5.03 -11.99
C ASN A 206 15.97 -4.14 -12.31
N GLU A 207 16.70 -3.68 -11.29
CA GLU A 207 17.94 -2.95 -11.48
C GLU A 207 19.12 -3.84 -11.09
N ARG A 208 20.03 -4.12 -12.03
CA ARG A 208 21.16 -5.01 -11.81
C ARG A 208 22.47 -4.24 -11.81
N THR A 209 23.28 -4.45 -10.78
CA THR A 209 24.66 -3.96 -10.67
C THR A 209 25.56 -5.13 -10.26
N GLY A 210 26.30 -5.67 -11.23
CA GLY A 210 27.12 -6.88 -11.01
C GLY A 210 26.27 -8.09 -10.60
N SER A 211 26.63 -8.71 -9.47
CA SER A 211 25.90 -9.83 -8.86
C SER A 211 24.68 -9.39 -8.04
N THR A 212 24.45 -8.09 -7.89
CA THR A 212 23.32 -7.56 -7.11
C THR A 212 22.14 -7.21 -8.01
N LEU A 213 20.95 -7.60 -7.59
CA LEU A 213 19.67 -7.22 -8.17
C LEU A 213 18.85 -6.44 -7.13
N THR A 214 18.30 -5.29 -7.51
CA THR A 214 17.39 -4.49 -6.69
C THR A 214 16.01 -4.53 -7.32
N VAL A 215 14.99 -4.88 -6.52
CA VAL A 215 13.60 -4.97 -6.95
C VAL A 215 12.69 -4.45 -5.85
N LEU A 216 11.85 -3.46 -6.18
CA LEU A 216 11.11 -2.68 -5.17
C LEU A 216 12.05 -2.14 -4.10
N ASN A 217 11.84 -2.49 -2.83
CA ASN A 217 12.72 -2.13 -1.71
C ASN A 217 13.73 -3.23 -1.35
N ALA A 218 13.86 -4.32 -2.10
CA ALA A 218 14.70 -5.43 -1.71
C ALA A 218 15.95 -5.55 -2.59
N ARG A 219 17.09 -5.78 -1.95
CA ARG A 219 18.37 -6.13 -2.59
C ARG A 219 18.59 -7.64 -2.49
N PHE A 220 18.99 -8.24 -3.61
CA PHE A 220 19.31 -9.66 -3.76
C PHE A 220 20.73 -9.79 -4.33
N GLU A 221 21.68 -10.16 -3.48
CA GLU A 221 23.07 -10.38 -3.90
C GLU A 221 23.31 -11.87 -4.17
N PHE A 222 23.66 -12.21 -5.40
CA PHE A 222 23.94 -13.58 -5.81
C PHE A 222 25.39 -13.94 -5.50
N LEU A 223 25.60 -14.84 -4.54
CA LEU A 223 26.92 -15.34 -4.19
C LEU A 223 27.33 -16.50 -5.10
N GLU A 224 26.40 -17.41 -5.38
CA GLU A 224 26.64 -18.62 -6.16
C GLU A 224 25.34 -19.11 -6.81
N VAL A 225 25.44 -19.74 -7.98
CA VAL A 225 24.33 -20.45 -8.63
C VAL A 225 24.81 -21.83 -9.05
N THR A 226 24.18 -22.87 -8.49
CA THR A 226 24.58 -24.26 -8.65
C THR A 226 23.37 -25.11 -9.01
N GLY A 227 23.26 -25.47 -10.29
CA GLY A 227 22.13 -26.23 -10.79
C GLY A 227 20.80 -25.48 -10.60
N GLU A 228 19.88 -26.07 -9.81
CA GLU A 228 18.56 -25.53 -9.51
C GLU A 228 18.53 -24.55 -8.33
N GLN A 229 19.68 -24.26 -7.72
CA GLN A 229 19.75 -23.46 -6.50
C GLN A 229 20.64 -22.24 -6.68
N ALA A 230 20.36 -21.20 -5.91
CA ALA A 230 21.20 -20.04 -5.76
C ALA A 230 21.47 -19.78 -4.27
N ARG A 231 22.71 -19.45 -3.94
CA ARG A 231 23.06 -18.87 -2.65
C ARG A 231 22.99 -17.35 -2.77
N ILE A 232 22.07 -16.73 -2.04
CA ILE A 232 21.76 -15.31 -2.14
C ILE A 232 21.76 -14.64 -0.77
N VAL A 233 22.12 -13.36 -0.71
CA VAL A 233 21.85 -12.50 0.46
C VAL A 233 20.65 -11.61 0.15
N ILE A 234 19.63 -11.68 0.99
CA ILE A 234 18.39 -10.90 0.85
C ILE A 234 18.39 -9.78 1.89
N SER A 235 18.32 -8.53 1.42
CA SER A 235 18.34 -7.33 2.27
C SER A 235 17.21 -6.36 1.87
N PRO A 236 16.04 -6.44 2.51
CA PRO A 236 14.99 -5.45 2.37
C PRO A 236 15.39 -4.11 3.02
N ASP A 237 15.10 -3.01 2.33
CA ASP A 237 15.17 -1.68 2.89
C ASP A 237 13.89 -1.36 3.68
N SER A 238 14.02 -1.30 5.00
CA SER A 238 12.92 -1.01 5.92
C SER A 238 12.48 0.46 5.90
N GLN A 239 13.30 1.35 5.35
CA GLN A 239 13.02 2.79 5.26
C GLN A 239 12.27 3.15 3.99
N ALA A 240 12.37 2.32 2.95
CA ALA A 240 11.65 2.51 1.71
C ALA A 240 10.14 2.37 1.93
N LEU A 241 9.39 3.31 1.36
CA LEU A 241 7.94 3.37 1.41
C LEU A 241 7.37 3.13 0.02
N LEU A 242 6.21 2.48 -0.03
CA LEU A 242 5.37 2.45 -1.22
C LEU A 242 4.35 3.57 -1.14
N MET A 243 4.47 4.52 -2.08
CA MET A 243 3.49 5.56 -2.31
C MET A 243 2.60 5.13 -3.47
N GLY A 244 1.33 4.85 -3.20
CA GLY A 244 0.37 4.62 -4.26
C GLY A 244 -0.36 5.90 -4.67
N GLU A 245 -0.68 6.01 -5.96
CA GLU A 245 -1.29 7.17 -6.59
C GLU A 245 -2.61 6.80 -7.29
N SER A 246 -3.60 7.71 -7.30
CA SER A 246 -4.93 7.58 -7.92
C SER A 246 -4.98 7.16 -9.41
N GLY A 247 -3.82 7.03 -10.08
CA GLY A 247 -3.67 6.48 -11.43
C GLY A 247 -3.50 4.96 -11.51
N GLY A 248 -3.41 4.26 -10.37
CA GLY A 248 -3.13 2.82 -10.32
C GLY A 248 -1.64 2.47 -10.35
N SER A 249 -0.78 3.48 -10.46
CA SER A 249 0.67 3.37 -10.26
C SER A 249 1.01 3.46 -8.77
N PHE A 250 2.14 2.88 -8.42
CA PHE A 250 2.82 3.15 -7.17
C PHE A 250 4.30 3.42 -7.45
N ALA A 251 4.93 4.16 -6.54
CA ALA A 251 6.35 4.44 -6.55
C ALA A 251 6.97 3.96 -5.23
N VAL A 252 8.19 3.45 -5.30
CA VAL A 252 9.05 3.30 -4.12
C VAL A 252 9.67 4.66 -3.86
N VAL A 253 9.62 5.12 -2.60
CA VAL A 253 10.22 6.39 -2.17
C VAL A 253 11.06 6.17 -0.91
N ASP A 254 12.26 6.74 -0.89
CA ASP A 254 13.24 6.57 0.20
C ASP A 254 12.97 7.50 1.40
N ALA A 255 12.09 8.47 1.24
CA ALA A 255 11.72 9.42 2.28
C ALA A 255 10.26 9.84 2.13
N LEU A 256 9.67 10.26 3.24
CA LEU A 256 8.36 10.90 3.22
C LEU A 256 8.43 12.17 2.35
N PRO A 257 7.43 12.40 1.49
CA PRO A 257 7.28 13.69 0.84
C PRO A 257 7.32 14.82 1.88
N THR A 258 7.99 15.93 1.56
CA THR A 258 8.21 17.03 2.52
C THR A 258 6.92 17.62 3.06
N PHE A 259 5.83 17.57 2.30
CA PHE A 259 4.52 18.03 2.74
C PHE A 259 3.88 17.13 3.82
N LEU A 260 4.35 15.89 3.98
CA LEU A 260 3.99 14.99 5.09
C LEU A 260 4.92 15.15 6.28
N ALA A 261 6.21 15.41 6.04
CA ALA A 261 7.22 15.51 7.08
C ALA A 261 6.96 16.65 8.10
N THR A 262 6.25 17.71 7.69
CA THR A 262 5.96 18.87 8.54
C THR A 262 4.78 18.67 9.50
N GLY A 263 3.91 17.69 9.24
CA GLY A 263 2.75 17.40 10.10
C GLY A 263 2.95 16.21 11.05
N GLU A 264 4.08 15.50 10.92
CA GLU A 264 4.40 14.30 11.71
C GLU A 264 5.51 14.52 12.73
N GLN A 265 5.76 15.76 13.17
CA GLN A 265 6.48 15.95 14.43
C GLN A 265 5.60 15.42 15.57
N GLU A 266 5.73 14.11 15.76
CA GLU A 266 5.45 13.30 16.94
C GLU A 266 5.34 14.15 18.20
N GLU A 267 4.10 14.38 18.63
CA GLU A 267 3.75 14.19 20.04
C GLU A 267 3.97 12.72 20.38
N ASP A 268 5.21 12.25 20.37
CA ASP A 268 5.58 11.02 21.05
C ASP A 268 5.58 11.39 22.53
N GLY A 269 4.36 11.41 23.09
CA GLY A 269 4.10 11.58 24.51
C GLY A 269 4.64 10.35 25.24
N THR A 270 5.96 10.26 25.35
CA THR A 270 6.61 9.48 26.39
C THR A 270 6.47 10.26 27.69
N GLU A 271 5.26 10.28 28.28
CA GLU A 271 5.10 10.63 29.68
C GLU A 271 5.67 9.49 30.53
N GLY A 272 6.62 9.83 31.40
CA GLY A 272 7.18 8.95 32.43
C GLY A 272 6.36 8.92 33.71
#